data_AF-A0A7X8FEU8-F1
#
_entry.id   AF-A0A7X8FEU8-F1
#
_cell.length_a   1.000
_cell.length_b   1.000
_cell.length_c   1.000
_cell.angle_alpha   90.00
_cell.angle_beta   90.00
_cell.angle_gamma   90.00
#
_symmetry.space_group_name_H-M   'P 1'
#
loop_
_entity.id
_entity.type
_entity.pdbx_description
1 polymer ?
#
loop_
_entity_poly.entity_id
_entity_poly.type
_entity_poly.pdbx_seq_one_letter_code
_entity_poly.pdbx_strand_id
1 'polypeptide(L)'
;MHCQKIRKVLNRYLDGECRSSEITNIEQHLAKCPACSRELEEMRCLNRQLDLWLPEKAPANLWTAVMSEVAKPGTEPESTSDGVSEGGSWISLSVFRSQLKPLLCDLAAAAAVTLILSWNTGAWLNAGPVMNAGKGISEIVSSYTQATDAVMERASGVTGEYTRKIFFKEGE
;
A
#
# COMPACT_ATOMS: atom_id res chain seq x y z
N MET A 1 18.17 -0.93 9.74
CA MET A 1 17.09 -0.99 8.72
C MET A 1 16.04 -2.00 9.14
N HIS A 2 14.78 -1.74 8.82
CA HIS A 2 13.65 -2.66 9.06
C HIS A 2 13.54 -3.67 7.92
N CYS A 3 13.13 -4.91 8.23
CA CYS A 3 13.03 -6.01 7.25
C CYS A 3 12.17 -5.63 6.04
N GLN A 4 11.06 -4.91 6.25
CA GLN A 4 10.19 -4.43 5.15
C GLN A 4 10.93 -3.56 4.13
N LYS A 5 11.85 -2.70 4.58
CA LYS A 5 12.63 -1.84 3.69
C LYS A 5 13.67 -2.65 2.91
N ILE A 6 14.29 -3.63 3.57
CA ILE A 6 15.28 -4.53 2.96
C ILE A 6 14.64 -5.34 1.84
N ARG A 7 13.50 -5.99 2.09
CA ARG A 7 12.77 -6.77 1.09
C ARG A 7 12.49 -6.02 -0.21
N LYS A 8 12.11 -4.74 -0.10
CA LYS A 8 11.85 -3.88 -1.27
C LYS A 8 13.10 -3.56 -2.11
N VAL A 9 14.30 -3.67 -1.52
CA VAL A 9 15.56 -3.34 -2.19
C VAL A 9 16.41 -4.56 -2.53
N LEU A 10 16.00 -5.78 -2.14
CA LEU A 10 16.75 -7.01 -2.39
C LEU A 10 16.95 -7.30 -3.89
N ASN A 11 15.93 -7.06 -4.74
CA ASN A 11 16.07 -7.25 -6.20
C ASN A 11 17.11 -6.30 -6.79
N ARG A 12 16.98 -5.00 -6.52
CA ARG A 12 18.00 -4.00 -6.94
C ARG A 12 19.40 -4.33 -6.44
N TYR A 13 19.50 -4.89 -5.24
CA TYR A 13 20.77 -5.34 -4.69
C TYR A 13 21.35 -6.52 -5.47
N LEU A 14 20.52 -7.49 -5.88
CA LEU A 14 20.94 -8.60 -6.74
C LEU A 14 21.37 -8.13 -8.13
N ASP A 15 20.68 -7.14 -8.69
CA ASP A 15 20.97 -6.57 -10.01
C ASP A 15 22.20 -5.63 -10.01
N GLY A 16 22.76 -5.32 -8.83
CA GLY A 16 23.90 -4.42 -8.70
C GLY A 16 23.55 -2.92 -8.83
N GLU A 17 22.27 -2.57 -8.73
CA GLU A 17 21.75 -1.20 -8.92
C GLU A 17 21.66 -0.38 -7.62
N CYS A 18 22.22 -0.89 -6.52
CA CYS A 18 22.26 -0.20 -5.24
C CYS A 18 23.44 0.77 -5.15
N ARG A 19 23.25 1.90 -4.48
CA ARG A 19 24.35 2.84 -4.19
C ARG A 19 25.27 2.24 -3.11
N SER A 20 26.54 2.63 -3.09
CA SER A 20 27.52 2.14 -2.11
C SER A 20 27.07 2.28 -0.65
N SER A 21 26.43 3.41 -0.30
CA SER A 21 25.87 3.64 1.04
C SER A 21 24.66 2.75 1.36
N GLU A 22 23.89 2.33 0.35
CA GLU A 22 22.77 1.41 0.53
C GLU A 22 23.28 -0.02 0.74
N ILE A 23 24.29 -0.43 -0.03
CA ILE A 23 24.91 -1.76 0.04
C ILE A 23 25.38 -2.08 1.46
N THR A 24 26.16 -1.17 2.09
CA THR A 24 26.68 -1.40 3.45
C THR A 24 25.54 -1.60 4.47
N ASN A 25 24.46 -0.83 4.35
CA ASN A 25 23.31 -0.97 5.24
C ASN A 25 22.53 -2.28 5.02
N ILE A 26 22.46 -2.74 3.77
CA ILE A 26 21.84 -4.02 3.39
C ILE A 26 22.67 -5.18 3.94
N GLU A 27 23.98 -5.19 3.69
CA GLU A 27 24.90 -6.22 4.19
C GLU A 27 24.89 -6.32 5.72
N GLN A 28 24.93 -5.18 6.41
CA GLN A 28 24.86 -5.16 7.87
C GLN A 28 23.53 -5.75 8.39
N HIS A 29 22.42 -5.54 7.68
CA HIS A 29 21.14 -6.13 8.05
C HIS A 29 21.11 -7.63 7.76
N LEU A 30 21.59 -8.06 6.59
CA LEU A 30 21.64 -9.48 6.20
C LEU A 30 22.50 -10.31 7.16
N ALA A 31 23.59 -9.73 7.68
CA ALA A 31 24.43 -10.36 8.70
C ALA A 31 23.69 -10.59 10.04
N LYS A 32 22.65 -9.79 10.34
CA LYS A 32 21.91 -9.84 11.61
C LYS A 32 20.55 -10.51 11.48
N CYS A 33 19.95 -10.54 10.29
CA CYS A 33 18.60 -11.05 10.07
C CYS A 33 18.61 -12.33 9.22
N PRO A 34 18.38 -13.52 9.84
CA PRO A 34 18.34 -14.78 9.12
C PRO A 34 17.15 -14.88 8.14
N ALA A 35 16.03 -14.20 8.43
CA ALA A 35 14.86 -14.22 7.55
C ALA A 35 15.14 -13.53 6.21
N CYS A 36 15.76 -12.33 6.24
CA CYS A 36 16.08 -11.60 5.01
C CYS A 36 17.25 -12.22 4.23
N SER A 37 18.21 -12.84 4.90
CA SER A 37 19.29 -13.58 4.21
C SER A 37 18.78 -14.84 3.53
N ARG A 38 17.83 -15.56 4.14
CA ARG A 38 17.16 -16.69 3.49
C ARG A 38 16.42 -16.27 2.22
N GLU A 39 15.64 -15.18 2.29
CA GLU A 39 14.91 -14.65 1.14
C GLU A 39 15.84 -14.26 -0.02
N LEU A 40 16.98 -13.62 0.29
CA LEU A 40 18.01 -13.33 -0.70
C LEU A 40 18.59 -14.61 -1.33
N GLU A 41 18.83 -15.65 -0.53
CA GLU A 41 19.37 -16.91 -1.05
C GLU A 41 18.35 -17.69 -1.90
N GLU A 42 17.06 -17.61 -1.56
CA GLU A 42 15.97 -18.14 -2.38
C GLU A 42 15.95 -17.47 -3.76
N MET A 43 16.07 -16.14 -3.82
CA MET A 43 16.17 -15.40 -5.09
C MET A 43 17.43 -15.78 -5.89
N ARG A 44 18.59 -15.93 -5.23
CA ARG A 44 19.83 -16.39 -5.89
C ARG A 44 19.70 -17.80 -6.44
N CYS A 45 19.02 -18.68 -5.72
CA CYS A 45 18.77 -20.04 -6.18
C CYS A 45 17.94 -20.04 -7.47
N LEU A 46 16.90 -19.21 -7.53
CA LEU A 46 16.09 -19.04 -8.74
C LEU A 46 16.94 -18.50 -9.90
N ASN A 47 17.76 -17.47 -9.69
CA ASN A 47 18.63 -16.95 -10.76
C ASN A 47 19.59 -18.02 -11.28
N ARG A 48 20.24 -18.79 -10.39
CA ARG A 48 21.11 -19.91 -10.81
C ARG A 48 20.38 -20.95 -11.65
N GLN A 49 19.10 -21.21 -11.37
CA GLN A 49 18.29 -22.13 -12.17
C GLN A 49 17.97 -21.56 -13.55
N LEU A 50 17.70 -20.25 -13.63
CA LEU A 50 17.47 -19.55 -14.90
C LEU A 50 18.75 -19.49 -15.74
N ASP A 51 19.92 -19.34 -15.12
CA ASP A 51 21.21 -19.35 -15.80
C ASP A 51 21.56 -20.69 -16.47
N LEU A 52 20.90 -21.79 -16.06
CA LEU A 52 21.03 -23.09 -16.72
C LEU A 52 20.29 -23.14 -18.06
N TRP A 53 19.40 -22.20 -18.34
CA TRP A 53 18.74 -22.14 -19.64
C TRP A 53 19.72 -21.71 -20.71
N LEU A 54 19.78 -22.54 -21.76
CA LEU A 54 20.71 -22.33 -22.86
C LEU A 54 20.34 -21.02 -23.59
N PRO A 55 21.25 -20.04 -23.69
CA PRO A 55 20.96 -18.82 -24.41
C PRO A 55 20.81 -19.16 -25.90
N GLU A 56 19.68 -18.76 -26.47
CA GLU A 56 19.45 -18.88 -27.91
C GLU A 56 20.39 -17.94 -28.67
N LYS A 57 20.91 -18.39 -29.80
CA LYS A 57 21.83 -17.58 -30.60
C LYS A 57 21.07 -16.42 -31.22
N ALA A 58 21.46 -15.19 -30.91
CA ALA A 58 20.90 -14.01 -31.54
C ALA A 58 21.06 -14.06 -33.07
N PRO A 59 20.04 -13.69 -33.86
CA PRO A 59 20.14 -13.65 -35.31
C PRO A 59 21.18 -12.61 -35.75
N ALA A 60 21.91 -12.91 -36.82
CA ALA A 60 23.08 -12.12 -37.24
C ALA A 60 22.77 -10.65 -37.56
N ASN A 61 21.53 -10.34 -37.95
CA ASN A 61 21.08 -9.00 -38.28
C ASN A 61 20.37 -8.27 -37.13
N LEU A 62 20.29 -8.86 -35.92
CA LEU A 62 19.55 -8.28 -34.79
C LEU A 62 20.03 -6.87 -34.46
N TRP A 63 21.35 -6.70 -34.32
CA TRP A 63 21.95 -5.41 -33.97
C TRP A 63 21.61 -4.33 -35.00
N THR A 64 21.81 -4.64 -36.28
CA THR A 64 21.53 -3.71 -37.38
C THR A 64 20.06 -3.35 -37.44
N ALA A 65 19.15 -4.33 -37.28
CA ALA A 65 17.71 -4.09 -37.28
C ALA A 65 17.29 -3.18 -36.13
N VAL A 66 17.73 -3.48 -34.89
CA VAL A 66 17.42 -2.68 -33.70
C VAL A 66 17.93 -1.25 -33.84
N MET A 67 19.19 -1.08 -34.24
CA MET A 67 19.79 0.25 -34.38
C MET A 67 19.15 1.05 -35.53
N SER A 68 18.71 0.40 -36.60
CA SER A 68 17.98 1.08 -37.68
C SER A 68 16.62 1.61 -37.22
N GLU A 69 15.95 0.92 -36.29
CA GLU A 69 14.66 1.35 -35.75
C GLU A 69 14.84 2.53 -34.77
N VAL A 70 15.83 2.43 -33.87
CA VAL A 70 16.13 3.51 -32.91
C VAL A 70 16.60 4.78 -33.63
N ALA A 71 17.28 4.64 -34.77
CA ALA A 71 17.75 5.77 -35.57
C ALA A 71 16.65 6.46 -36.40
N LYS A 72 15.44 5.88 -36.51
CA LYS A 72 14.33 6.57 -37.18
C LYS A 72 13.97 7.79 -36.34
N PRO A 73 14.10 9.03 -36.86
CA PRO A 73 13.45 10.15 -36.23
C PRO A 73 11.96 9.79 -36.20
N GLY A 74 11.36 9.80 -35.01
CA GLY A 74 9.96 9.42 -34.85
C GLY A 74 9.14 10.14 -35.91
N THR A 75 8.37 9.38 -36.71
CA THR A 75 7.31 9.95 -37.55
C THR A 75 6.42 10.74 -36.61
N GLU A 76 6.65 12.05 -36.57
CA GLU A 76 5.79 12.99 -35.89
C GLU A 76 4.41 12.84 -36.55
N PRO A 77 3.33 12.61 -35.78
CA PRO A 77 1.99 12.70 -36.34
C PRO A 77 1.83 14.12 -36.90
N GLU A 78 1.42 14.23 -38.18
CA GLU A 78 1.16 15.50 -38.87
C GLU A 78 0.35 16.45 -37.97
N SER A 79 1.03 17.42 -37.36
CA SER A 79 0.38 18.51 -36.66
C SER A 79 0.05 19.58 -37.69
N THR A 80 -1.24 19.75 -37.98
CA THR A 80 -1.75 20.91 -38.70
C THR A 80 -1.28 22.19 -38.01
N SER A 81 -0.58 22.99 -38.80
CA SER A 81 -0.13 24.33 -38.50
C SER A 81 -1.26 25.22 -38.00
N ASP A 82 -1.01 25.92 -36.89
CA ASP A 82 -1.33 27.34 -36.81
C ASP A 82 -0.23 28.02 -36.01
N GLY A 83 0.39 29.01 -36.66
CA GLY A 83 1.62 29.63 -36.22
C GLY A 83 1.46 30.61 -35.06
N VAL A 84 2.59 30.98 -34.48
CA VAL A 84 3.02 32.37 -34.34
C VAL A 84 4.52 32.38 -34.06
N SER A 85 5.17 33.31 -34.73
CA SER A 85 6.61 33.61 -34.77
C SER A 85 7.09 34.35 -33.52
N GLU A 86 8.29 34.02 -33.03
CA GLU A 86 9.46 34.91 -32.91
C GLU A 86 10.42 34.50 -31.78
N GLY A 87 11.67 34.25 -32.15
CA GLY A 87 12.86 34.67 -31.41
C GLY A 87 13.20 33.97 -30.09
N GLY A 88 14.13 33.00 -30.14
CA GLY A 88 14.96 32.67 -28.97
C GLY A 88 15.26 31.19 -28.80
N SER A 89 16.44 30.78 -29.26
CA SER A 89 17.09 29.48 -29.08
C SER A 89 17.06 28.93 -27.64
N TRP A 90 16.12 28.03 -27.30
CA TRP A 90 16.23 27.15 -26.14
C TRP A 90 15.58 25.80 -26.44
N ILE A 91 16.33 24.73 -26.19
CA ILE A 91 15.99 23.30 -26.11
C ILE A 91 14.48 23.03 -26.01
N SER A 92 13.97 22.23 -26.95
CA SER A 92 12.55 21.88 -27.07
C SER A 92 11.98 21.29 -25.77
N LEU A 93 11.27 22.14 -25.04
CA LEU A 93 10.45 21.79 -23.88
C LEU A 93 9.01 21.42 -24.34
N SER A 94 8.83 20.86 -25.54
CA SER A 94 7.49 20.54 -26.07
C SER A 94 6.94 19.20 -25.58
N VAL A 95 7.80 18.26 -25.16
CA VAL A 95 7.38 16.97 -24.57
C VAL A 95 6.94 17.14 -23.11
N PHE A 96 7.46 18.13 -22.38
CA PHE A 96 7.15 18.33 -20.96
C PHE A 96 5.90 19.21 -20.71
N ARG A 97 5.42 19.96 -21.72
CA ARG A 97 4.32 20.92 -21.55
C ARG A 97 2.92 20.38 -21.90
N SER A 98 2.82 19.31 -22.69
CA SER A 98 1.52 18.68 -23.02
C SER A 98 1.00 17.73 -21.93
N GLN A 99 1.88 17.20 -21.07
CA GLN A 99 1.49 16.32 -19.95
C GLN A 99 1.02 17.08 -18.70
N LEU A 100 1.26 18.39 -18.60
CA LEU A 100 0.92 19.18 -17.40
C LEU A 100 -0.49 19.77 -17.42
N LYS A 101 -1.19 19.76 -18.56
CA LYS A 101 -2.56 20.30 -18.63
C LYS A 101 -3.66 19.39 -18.05
N PRO A 102 -3.68 18.05 -18.20
CA PRO A 102 -4.70 17.23 -17.54
C PRO A 102 -4.50 17.18 -16.01
N LEU A 103 -3.24 17.24 -15.54
CA LEU A 103 -2.91 17.19 -14.11
C LEU A 103 -3.37 18.42 -13.32
N LEU A 104 -3.39 19.61 -13.92
CA LEU A 104 -3.86 20.83 -13.24
C LEU A 104 -5.39 20.91 -13.16
N CYS A 105 -6.11 20.40 -14.16
CA CYS A 105 -7.56 20.30 -14.12
C CYS A 105 -8.04 19.28 -13.08
N ASP A 106 -7.37 18.13 -12.99
CA ASP A 106 -7.69 17.11 -11.97
C ASP A 106 -7.36 17.59 -10.55
N LEU A 107 -6.28 18.36 -10.37
CA LEU A 107 -5.93 18.97 -9.08
C LEU A 107 -6.97 20.03 -8.65
N ALA A 108 -7.43 20.87 -9.58
CA ALA A 108 -8.44 21.88 -9.30
C ALA A 108 -9.81 21.26 -8.98
N ALA A 109 -10.19 20.18 -9.69
CA ALA A 109 -11.41 19.43 -9.39
C ALA A 109 -11.33 18.74 -8.02
N ALA A 110 -10.20 18.11 -7.69
CA ALA A 110 -9.99 17.49 -6.38
C ALA A 110 -10.03 18.53 -5.25
N ALA A 111 -9.38 19.69 -5.43
CA ALA A 111 -9.43 20.79 -4.46
C ALA A 111 -10.86 21.29 -4.23
N ALA A 112 -11.65 21.48 -5.30
CA ALA A 112 -13.05 21.88 -5.19
C ALA A 112 -13.90 20.86 -4.43
N VAL A 113 -13.73 19.56 -4.70
CA VAL A 113 -14.42 18.47 -3.98
C VAL A 113 -14.04 18.49 -2.49
N THR A 114 -12.75 18.67 -2.15
CA THR A 114 -12.32 18.76 -0.74
C THR A 114 -12.86 20.00 -0.04
N LEU A 115 -12.99 21.14 -0.72
CA LEU A 115 -13.54 22.38 -0.16
C LEU A 115 -15.06 22.27 0.07
N ILE A 116 -15.78 21.64 -0.87
CA ILE A 116 -17.21 21.34 -0.74
C ILE A 116 -17.46 20.34 0.39
N LEU A 117 -16.62 19.30 0.51
CA LEU A 117 -16.68 18.36 1.63
C LEU A 117 -16.33 19.06 2.95
N SER A 118 -15.30 19.90 2.98
CA SER A 118 -14.87 20.62 4.18
C SER A 118 -15.93 21.59 4.70
N TRP A 119 -16.65 22.30 3.82
CA TRP A 119 -17.75 23.18 4.22
C TRP A 119 -19.04 22.40 4.54
N ASN A 120 -19.30 21.26 3.89
CA ASN A 120 -20.42 20.38 4.27
C ASN A 120 -20.18 19.61 5.57
N THR A 121 -18.93 19.30 5.94
CA THR A 121 -18.60 18.64 7.22
C THR A 121 -18.89 19.53 8.42
N GLY A 122 -18.89 20.87 8.27
CA GLY A 122 -19.28 21.80 9.33
C GLY A 122 -20.77 21.71 9.70
N ALA A 123 -21.64 21.36 8.73
CA ALA A 123 -23.07 21.18 8.97
C ALA A 123 -23.38 19.82 9.66
N TRP A 124 -22.60 18.77 9.37
CA TRP A 124 -22.73 17.46 10.03
C TRP A 124 -22.18 17.42 11.46
N LEU A 125 -21.16 18.23 11.77
CA LEU A 125 -20.60 18.37 13.12
C LEU A 125 -21.44 19.28 14.02
N ASN A 126 -22.44 19.98 13.49
CA ASN A 126 -23.40 20.76 14.26
C ASN A 126 -24.49 19.84 14.86
N ALA A 127 -24.06 19.04 15.85
CA ALA A 127 -24.81 18.61 17.04
C ALA A 127 -26.32 18.28 16.94
N GLY A 128 -26.76 17.51 15.93
CA GLY A 128 -28.14 16.99 15.88
C GLY A 128 -28.22 15.45 15.86
N PRO A 129 -27.66 14.78 14.84
CA PRO A 129 -27.86 13.35 14.66
C PRO A 129 -27.06 12.47 15.63
N VAL A 130 -25.84 12.90 16.00
CA VAL A 130 -24.90 12.10 16.80
C VAL A 130 -25.36 11.95 18.26
N MET A 131 -26.06 12.94 18.82
CA MET A 131 -26.60 12.84 20.18
C MET A 131 -27.81 11.89 20.28
N ASN A 132 -28.60 11.74 19.22
CA ASN A 132 -29.71 10.79 19.19
C ASN A 132 -29.24 9.34 19.02
N ALA A 133 -28.15 9.11 18.27
CA ALA A 133 -27.52 7.78 18.18
C ALA A 133 -26.90 7.33 19.52
N GLY A 134 -26.34 8.27 20.30
CA GLY A 134 -25.79 7.98 21.64
C GLY A 134 -26.85 7.47 22.64
N LYS A 135 -28.09 7.99 22.57
CA LYS A 135 -29.19 7.52 23.44
C LYS A 135 -29.57 6.07 23.15
N GLY A 136 -29.69 5.69 21.88
CA GLY A 136 -30.05 4.31 21.51
C GLY A 136 -28.99 3.28 21.93
N ILE A 137 -27.71 3.64 21.87
CA ILE A 137 -26.62 2.73 22.30
C ILE A 137 -26.64 2.55 23.82
N SER A 138 -26.89 3.62 24.59
CA SER A 138 -26.95 3.53 26.06
C SER A 138 -28.10 2.65 26.56
N GLU A 139 -29.23 2.65 25.86
CA GLU A 139 -30.40 1.84 26.18
C GLU A 139 -30.17 0.35 25.88
N ILE A 140 -29.53 0.03 24.75
CA ILE A 140 -29.15 -1.34 24.41
C ILE A 140 -28.13 -1.90 25.40
N VAL A 141 -27.11 -1.11 25.76
CA VAL A 141 -26.09 -1.54 26.74
C VAL A 141 -26.74 -1.80 28.11
N SER A 142 -27.65 -0.93 28.55
CA SER A 142 -28.39 -1.10 29.80
C SER A 142 -29.19 -2.42 29.81
N SER A 143 -29.88 -2.75 28.71
CA SER A 143 -30.63 -3.99 28.58
C SER A 143 -29.74 -5.24 28.66
N TYR A 144 -28.53 -5.17 28.07
CA TYR A 144 -27.59 -6.27 28.08
C TYR A 144 -26.97 -6.48 29.47
N THR A 145 -26.65 -5.39 30.17
CA THR A 145 -26.17 -5.46 31.56
C THR A 145 -27.23 -6.04 32.50
N GLN A 146 -28.50 -5.64 32.36
CA GLN A 146 -29.57 -6.19 33.20
C GLN A 146 -29.83 -7.68 32.93
N ALA A 147 -29.74 -8.11 31.66
CA ALA A 147 -29.88 -9.51 31.29
C ALA A 147 -28.72 -10.37 31.82
N THR A 148 -27.49 -9.84 31.78
CA THR A 148 -26.31 -10.55 32.27
C THR A 148 -26.31 -10.66 33.80
N ASP A 149 -26.72 -9.61 34.52
CA ASP A 149 -26.88 -9.65 35.98
C ASP A 149 -27.91 -10.70 36.42
N ALA A 150 -29.07 -10.76 35.76
CA ALA A 150 -30.11 -11.74 36.06
C ALA A 150 -29.67 -13.20 35.79
N VAL A 151 -28.82 -13.41 34.79
CA VAL A 151 -28.24 -14.74 34.50
C VAL A 151 -27.18 -15.09 35.55
N MET A 152 -26.35 -14.12 35.94
CA MET A 152 -25.31 -14.31 36.95
C MET A 152 -25.91 -14.65 38.32
N GLU A 153 -27.03 -14.02 38.70
CA GLU A 153 -27.75 -14.28 39.95
C GLU A 153 -28.41 -15.66 39.97
N ARG A 154 -28.97 -16.12 38.85
CA ARG A 154 -29.48 -17.51 38.75
C ARG A 154 -28.33 -18.52 38.79
N ALA A 155 -27.22 -18.26 38.12
CA ALA A 155 -26.07 -19.16 38.11
C ALA A 155 -25.46 -19.30 39.51
N SER A 156 -25.31 -18.20 40.25
CA SER A 156 -24.80 -18.22 41.62
C SER A 156 -25.78 -18.90 42.59
N GLY A 157 -27.09 -18.67 42.43
CA GLY A 157 -28.13 -19.35 43.20
C GLY A 157 -28.12 -20.88 43.00
N VAL A 158 -28.03 -21.34 41.75
CA VAL A 158 -27.94 -22.77 41.41
C VAL A 158 -26.66 -23.38 41.96
N THR A 159 -25.53 -22.68 41.85
CA THR A 159 -24.23 -23.15 42.39
C THR A 159 -24.26 -23.27 43.92
N GLY A 160 -24.96 -22.37 44.61
CA GLY A 160 -25.20 -22.44 46.06
C GLY A 160 -26.04 -23.65 46.49
N GLU A 161 -26.99 -24.09 45.66
CA GLU A 161 -27.84 -25.24 45.95
C GLU A 161 -27.09 -26.58 45.74
N TYR A 162 -26.26 -26.68 44.70
CA TYR A 162 -25.42 -27.87 44.47
C TYR A 162 -24.35 -28.03 45.54
N THR A 163 -23.67 -26.94 45.93
CA THR A 163 -22.66 -26.98 46.99
C THR A 163 -23.28 -27.37 48.34
N ARG A 164 -24.46 -26.87 48.67
CA ARG A 164 -25.17 -27.29 49.90
C ARG A 164 -25.55 -28.78 49.88
N LYS A 165 -26.02 -29.32 48.76
CA LYS A 165 -26.38 -30.75 48.64
C LYS A 165 -25.17 -31.68 48.72
N ILE A 166 -24.00 -31.26 48.28
CA ILE A 166 -22.77 -32.07 48.39
C ILE A 166 -22.25 -32.09 49.83
N PHE A 167 -22.21 -30.94 50.50
CA PHE A 167 -21.62 -30.84 51.85
C PHE A 167 -22.52 -31.37 52.98
N PHE A 168 -23.85 -31.36 52.83
CA PHE A 168 -24.77 -31.79 53.90
C PHE A 168 -25.34 -33.21 53.74
N LYS A 169 -24.92 -33.97 52.71
CA LYS A 169 -25.37 -35.36 52.48
C LYS A 169 -24.43 -36.43 53.04
N GLU A 170 -23.36 -36.04 53.73
CA GLU A 170 -22.41 -36.95 54.41
C GLU A 170 -22.67 -37.08 55.93
N GLY A 171 -23.87 -36.70 56.40
CA GLY A 171 -24.18 -36.62 57.84
C GLY A 171 -25.45 -37.33 58.30
N GLU A 172 -25.89 -38.40 57.64
CA GLU A 172 -26.89 -39.35 58.17
C GLU A 172 -26.31 -40.77 58.26
#